data_AF-A0A367Q8R1-F1
#
_entry.id   AF-A0A367Q8R1-F1
#
_cell.length_a   1.000
_cell.length_b   1.000
_cell.length_c   1.000
_cell.angle_alpha   90.00
_cell.angle_beta   90.00
_cell.angle_gamma   90.00
#
_symmetry.space_group_name_H-M   'P 1'
#
loop_
_entity.id
_entity.type
_entity.pdbx_description
1 polymer ?
#
loop_
_entity_poly.entity_id
_entity_poly.type
_entity_poly.pdbx_seq_one_letter_code
_entity_poly.pdbx_strand_id
1 'polypeptide(L)'
;MNPANIVINDIQPNHLPSLPLVRRSQLPKCAGVYFVIDGDGVVQYIGRSKNLRSRWVAHHKLAEIREMTGAKVSWLEISDEDLLPSIEAALIQWFSPPLNREGEGRFQDTGLGTTNQQQPISTKYPPEVDRVLRGMSDRSDFIRKAVIKELIAQGKLDKDWLGET
;
A
#
# COMPACT_ATOMS: atom_id res chain seq x y z
N MET A 1 -7.16 -11.49 28.06
CA MET A 1 -7.46 -10.06 27.83
C MET A 1 -6.51 -9.59 26.75
N ASN A 2 -7.03 -9.07 25.63
CA ASN A 2 -6.25 -8.73 24.43
C ASN A 2 -5.82 -7.25 24.54
N PRO A 3 -4.52 -6.92 24.68
CA PRO A 3 -4.07 -5.56 24.99
C PRO A 3 -4.15 -4.56 23.82
N ALA A 4 -4.71 -4.94 22.67
CA ALA A 4 -4.67 -4.15 21.45
C ALA A 4 -6.03 -3.53 21.03
N ASN A 5 -7.02 -3.43 21.93
CA ASN A 5 -8.17 -2.55 21.71
C ASN A 5 -7.77 -1.10 21.99
N ILE A 6 -6.82 -0.57 21.21
CA ILE A 6 -6.86 0.86 20.92
C ILE A 6 -8.22 1.06 20.25
N VAL A 7 -9.10 1.85 20.85
CA VAL A 7 -10.40 2.17 20.27
C VAL A 7 -10.12 3.06 19.05
N ILE A 8 -9.85 2.42 17.91
CA ILE A 8 -9.47 3.09 16.66
C ILE A 8 -10.51 4.14 16.25
N ASN A 9 -11.77 3.90 16.62
CA ASN A 9 -12.91 4.77 16.36
C ASN A 9 -12.77 6.16 17.00
N ASP A 10 -11.96 6.30 18.06
CA ASP A 10 -11.78 7.56 18.78
C ASP A 10 -10.53 8.33 18.31
N ILE A 11 -9.72 7.76 17.42
CA ILE A 11 -8.53 8.45 16.90
C ILE A 11 -8.99 9.59 16.01
N GLN A 12 -8.60 10.81 16.39
CA GLN A 12 -8.83 12.04 15.63
C GLN A 12 -7.48 12.51 15.05
N PRO A 13 -7.12 12.16 13.80
CA PRO A 13 -5.81 12.48 13.23
C PRO A 13 -5.48 13.99 13.23
N ASN A 14 -6.50 14.84 13.24
CA ASN A 14 -6.36 16.29 13.30
C ASN A 14 -5.94 16.82 14.68
N HIS A 15 -6.12 16.05 15.76
CA HIS A 15 -5.74 16.40 17.13
C HIS A 15 -4.43 15.75 17.60
N LEU A 16 -3.87 14.84 16.80
CA LEU A 16 -2.58 14.23 17.07
C LEU A 16 -1.44 15.25 16.91
N PRO A 17 -0.26 15.00 17.55
CA PRO A 17 0.96 15.72 17.23
C PRO A 17 1.17 15.75 15.72
N SER A 18 1.41 16.96 15.18
CA SER A 18 1.49 17.17 13.75
C SER A 18 2.47 18.27 13.37
N LEU A 19 2.95 18.21 12.13
CA LEU A 19 3.77 19.23 11.51
C LEU A 19 3.30 19.49 10.09
N PRO A 20 3.33 20.75 9.60
CA PRO A 20 3.18 21.01 8.18
C PRO A 20 4.15 20.15 7.36
N LEU A 21 3.72 19.63 6.20
CA LEU A 21 4.53 18.75 5.35
C LEU A 21 5.89 19.38 4.99
N VAL A 22 5.92 20.70 4.82
CA VAL A 22 7.15 21.46 4.55
C VAL A 22 8.19 21.32 5.67
N ARG A 23 7.76 21.07 6.92
CA ARG A 23 8.61 20.86 8.11
C ARG A 23 8.83 19.38 8.45
N ARG A 24 8.48 18.43 7.57
CA ARG A 24 8.63 16.98 7.80
C ARG A 24 10.03 16.53 8.24
N SER A 25 11.09 17.28 7.93
CA SER A 25 12.46 16.99 8.41
C SER A 25 12.60 17.10 9.93
N GLN A 26 11.66 17.78 10.60
CA GLN A 26 11.62 17.97 12.05
C GLN A 26 10.82 16.88 12.78
N LEU A 27 10.26 15.89 12.07
CA LEU A 27 9.54 14.78 12.68
C LEU A 27 10.37 14.08 13.77
N PRO A 28 9.73 13.49 14.79
CA PRO A 28 10.45 12.78 15.85
C PRO A 28 11.14 11.52 15.34
N LYS A 29 12.18 11.09 16.05
CA LYS A 29 12.88 9.82 15.81
C LYS A 29 12.23 8.70 16.63
N CYS A 30 10.93 8.50 16.46
CA CYS A 30 10.17 7.44 17.15
C CYS A 30 9.49 6.51 16.14
N ALA A 31 9.08 5.35 16.66
CA ALA A 31 8.24 4.39 15.96
C ALA A 31 6.77 4.83 16.04
N GLY A 32 6.01 4.61 14.97
CA GLY A 32 4.62 5.05 14.93
C GLY A 32 3.94 4.90 13.58
N VAL A 33 2.65 5.21 13.59
CA VAL A 33 1.82 5.36 12.39
C VAL A 33 1.62 6.85 12.12
N TYR A 34 1.78 7.27 10.88
CA TYR A 34 1.62 8.65 10.43
C TYR A 34 0.48 8.78 9.42
N PHE A 35 -0.17 9.93 9.48
CA PHE A 35 -1.28 10.35 8.64
C PHE A 35 -0.84 11.56 7.82
N VAL A 36 -1.04 11.50 6.51
CA VAL A 36 -0.93 12.66 5.63
C VAL A 36 -2.33 13.21 5.47
N ILE A 37 -2.52 14.47 5.84
CA ILE A 37 -3.79 15.15 5.84
C ILE A 37 -3.66 16.36 4.93
N ASP A 38 -4.60 16.57 4.03
CA ASP A 38 -4.61 17.74 3.13
C ASP A 38 -5.08 19.01 3.84
N GLY A 39 -5.17 20.11 3.08
CA GLY A 39 -5.66 21.40 3.57
C GLY A 39 -7.13 21.40 4.02
N ASP A 40 -7.93 20.46 3.53
CA ASP A 40 -9.35 20.31 3.87
C ASP A 40 -9.56 19.41 5.11
N GLY A 41 -8.48 18.86 5.68
CA GLY A 41 -8.52 18.02 6.87
C GLY A 41 -8.82 16.56 6.58
N VAL A 42 -8.78 16.13 5.31
CA VAL A 42 -9.05 14.75 4.88
C VAL A 42 -7.77 13.92 4.91
N VAL A 43 -7.86 12.69 5.40
CA VAL A 43 -6.72 11.75 5.45
C VAL A 43 -6.49 11.18 4.05
N GLN A 44 -5.34 11.52 3.46
CA GLN A 44 -4.97 11.14 2.11
C GLN A 44 -4.07 9.91 2.06
N TYR A 45 -3.23 9.72 3.08
CA TYR A 45 -2.33 8.57 3.18
C TYR A 45 -2.08 8.19 4.64
N ILE A 46 -1.96 6.90 4.92
CA ILE A 46 -1.53 6.35 6.20
C ILE A 46 -0.34 5.44 5.96
N GLY A 47 0.71 5.59 6.77
CA GLY A 47 1.87 4.72 6.72
C GLY A 47 2.46 4.49 8.10
N ARG A 48 3.31 3.47 8.23
CA ARG A 48 4.06 3.21 9.46
C ARG A 48 5.57 3.31 9.30
N SER A 49 6.27 3.52 10.42
CA SER A 49 7.71 3.41 10.47
C SER A 49 8.22 3.12 11.88
N LYS A 50 9.40 2.49 11.97
CA LYS A 50 10.20 2.42 13.20
C LYS A 50 10.94 3.74 13.48
N ASN A 51 11.02 4.63 12.49
CA ASN A 51 11.62 5.95 12.63
C ASN A 51 10.99 6.94 11.66
N LEU A 52 10.04 7.73 12.16
CA LEU A 52 9.29 8.71 11.35
C LEU A 52 10.21 9.69 10.63
N ARG A 53 11.20 10.28 11.32
CA ARG A 53 12.15 11.21 10.67
C ARG A 53 12.86 10.59 9.47
N SER A 54 13.45 9.40 9.65
CA SER A 54 14.22 8.74 8.59
C SER A 54 13.33 8.32 7.42
N ARG A 55 12.09 7.88 7.68
CA ARG A 55 11.13 7.47 6.65
C ARG A 55 10.81 8.60 5.67
N TRP A 56 10.78 9.84 6.16
CA TRP A 56 10.42 11.01 5.36
C TRP A 56 11.58 11.64 4.56
N VAL A 57 12.81 11.13 4.69
CA VAL A 57 13.98 11.58 3.92
C VAL A 57 13.89 11.11 2.45
N ALA A 58 13.49 9.87 2.21
CA ALA A 58 13.41 9.24 0.88
C ALA A 58 11.98 8.76 0.53
N HIS A 59 10.95 9.48 1.01
CA HIS A 59 9.58 9.01 0.89
C HIS A 59 9.13 8.95 -0.58
N HIS A 60 8.89 7.75 -1.10
CA HIS A 60 8.58 7.51 -2.52
C HIS A 60 7.30 8.22 -3.00
N LYS A 61 6.29 8.39 -2.13
CA LYS A 61 5.06 9.14 -2.45
C LYS A 61 5.18 10.66 -2.25
N LEU A 62 6.37 11.19 -1.95
CA LEU A 62 6.55 12.61 -1.69
C LEU A 62 6.25 13.48 -2.93
N ALA A 63 6.40 12.96 -4.14
CA ALA A 63 6.01 13.66 -5.36
C ALA A 63 4.50 13.94 -5.39
N GLU A 64 3.67 12.90 -5.29
CA GLU A 64 2.21 13.00 -5.21
C GLU A 64 1.76 13.87 -4.03
N ILE A 65 2.38 13.69 -2.85
CA ILE A 65 2.01 14.39 -1.63
C ILE A 65 2.35 15.89 -1.67
N ARG A 66 3.38 16.30 -2.43
CA ARG A 66 3.80 17.71 -2.55
C ARG A 66 2.85 18.56 -3.37
N GLU A 67 2.05 17.95 -4.24
CA GLU A 67 1.07 18.68 -5.05
C GLU A 67 -0.16 19.09 -4.22
N MET A 68 -0.32 18.53 -3.01
CA MET A 68 -1.38 18.90 -2.09
C MET A 68 -1.08 20.21 -1.35
N THR A 69 -1.93 21.20 -1.57
CA THR A 69 -1.86 22.49 -0.87
C THR A 69 -2.26 22.31 0.60
N GLY A 70 -1.47 22.88 1.52
CA GLY A 70 -1.81 22.90 2.95
C GLY A 70 -1.59 21.58 3.71
N ALA A 71 -0.96 20.58 3.09
CA ALA A 71 -0.81 19.27 3.70
C ALA A 71 0.03 19.28 4.99
N LYS A 72 -0.35 18.44 5.95
CA LYS A 72 0.37 18.18 7.21
C LYS A 72 0.56 16.69 7.45
N VAL A 73 1.52 16.37 8.29
CA VAL A 73 1.81 15.02 8.76
C VAL A 73 1.48 14.96 10.24
N SER A 74 0.44 14.21 10.61
CA SER A 74 0.14 13.85 12.00
C SER A 74 0.67 12.46 12.33
N TRP A 75 0.93 12.13 13.60
CA TRP A 75 1.38 10.80 13.96
C TRP A 75 0.91 10.31 15.33
N LEU A 76 0.81 8.99 15.45
CA LEU A 76 0.64 8.25 16.69
C LEU A 76 1.96 7.52 16.99
N GLU A 77 2.60 7.86 18.10
CA GLU A 77 3.77 7.13 18.59
C GLU A 77 3.33 5.78 19.17
N ILE A 78 4.03 4.72 18.77
CA ILE A 78 3.74 3.35 19.18
C ILE A 78 5.06 2.74 19.65
N SER A 79 5.15 2.46 20.94
CA SER A 79 6.37 1.92 21.55
C SER A 79 6.59 0.43 21.22
N ASP A 80 5.51 -0.32 21.00
CA ASP A 80 5.58 -1.73 20.59
C ASP A 80 5.57 -1.84 19.05
N GLU A 81 6.75 -2.03 18.48
CA GLU A 81 6.93 -2.08 17.04
C GLU A 81 6.21 -3.26 16.36
N ASP A 82 5.93 -4.34 17.09
CA ASP A 82 5.27 -5.54 16.57
C ASP A 82 3.78 -5.28 16.30
N LEU A 83 3.20 -4.25 16.92
CA LEU A 83 1.83 -3.80 16.68
C LEU A 83 1.70 -2.84 15.49
N LEU A 84 2.80 -2.29 14.97
CA LEU A 84 2.75 -1.34 13.86
C LEU A 84 2.02 -1.89 12.61
N PRO A 85 2.24 -3.15 12.14
CA PRO A 85 1.51 -3.67 10.99
C PRO A 85 0.00 -3.78 11.22
N SER A 86 -0.42 -4.29 12.38
CA SER A 86 -1.84 -4.49 12.67
C SER A 86 -2.58 -3.17 12.87
N ILE A 87 -1.94 -2.21 13.54
CA ILE A 87 -2.51 -0.86 13.75
C ILE A 87 -2.62 -0.11 12.42
N GLU A 88 -1.58 -0.14 11.56
CA GLU A 88 -1.63 0.47 10.23
C GLU A 88 -2.76 -0.12 9.38
N ALA A 89 -2.87 -1.45 9.32
CA ALA A 89 -3.90 -2.12 8.55
C ALA A 89 -5.32 -1.73 9.01
N ALA A 90 -5.56 -1.72 10.32
CA ALA A 90 -6.85 -1.35 10.88
C ALA A 90 -7.19 0.13 10.64
N LEU A 91 -6.20 1.03 10.70
CA LEU A 91 -6.39 2.44 10.38
C LEU A 91 -6.65 2.68 8.89
N ILE A 92 -5.94 2.00 7.99
CA ILE A 92 -6.20 2.07 6.55
C ILE A 92 -7.61 1.56 6.25
N GLN A 93 -8.02 0.44 6.85
CA GLN A 93 -9.37 -0.11 6.68
C GLN A 93 -10.43 0.89 7.13
N TRP A 94 -10.24 1.52 8.29
CA TRP A 94 -11.18 2.47 8.88
C TRP A 94 -11.27 3.79 8.10
N PHE A 95 -10.14 4.41 7.79
CA PHE A 95 -10.09 5.73 7.14
C PHE A 95 -10.17 5.65 5.61
N SER A 96 -9.85 4.49 5.02
CA SER A 96 -9.92 4.26 3.58
C SER A 96 -9.17 5.31 2.71
N PRO A 97 -7.93 5.70 3.07
CA PRO A 97 -7.21 6.80 2.41
C PRO A 97 -6.95 6.54 0.91
N PRO A 98 -7.21 7.52 0.01
CA PRO A 98 -7.07 7.37 -1.43
C PRO A 98 -5.68 6.87 -1.88
N LEU A 99 -4.60 7.43 -1.34
CA LEU A 99 -3.24 7.12 -1.80
C LEU A 99 -2.73 5.74 -1.32
N ASN A 100 -3.43 5.09 -0.39
CA ASN A 100 -3.13 3.70 0.00
C ASN A 100 -3.73 2.68 -0.97
N ARG A 101 -4.78 3.05 -1.72
CA ARG A 101 -5.48 2.15 -2.65
C ARG A 101 -4.76 1.98 -3.98
N GLU A 102 -3.87 2.91 -4.36
CA GLU A 102 -3.10 2.84 -5.60
C GLU A 102 -2.09 1.67 -5.65
N GLY A 103 -1.91 0.94 -4.55
CA GLY A 103 -1.12 -0.29 -4.47
C GLY A 103 -1.94 -1.58 -4.42
N GLU A 104 -3.27 -1.50 -4.37
CA GLU A 104 -4.11 -2.70 -4.47
C GLU A 104 -3.99 -3.22 -5.91
N GLY A 105 -3.37 -4.39 -6.07
CA GLY A 105 -3.43 -5.09 -7.34
C GLY A 105 -4.88 -5.18 -7.82
N ARG A 106 -5.11 -5.12 -9.13
CA ARG A 106 -6.44 -5.18 -9.77
C ARG A 106 -7.32 -6.39 -9.38
N PHE A 107 -6.82 -7.29 -8.54
CA PHE A 107 -7.56 -8.39 -7.95
C PHE A 107 -7.79 -8.07 -6.47
N GLN A 108 -9.02 -7.71 -6.14
CA GLN A 108 -9.45 -7.63 -4.75
C GLN A 108 -9.18 -8.98 -4.08
N ASP A 109 -8.60 -8.89 -2.89
CA ASP A 109 -8.06 -9.97 -2.07
C ASP A 109 -9.07 -11.14 -1.94
N THR A 110 -8.96 -12.15 -2.81
CA THR A 110 -9.68 -13.42 -2.72
C THR A 110 -8.79 -14.53 -2.14
N GLY A 111 -7.68 -14.15 -1.50
CA GLY A 111 -6.84 -15.08 -0.73
C GLY A 111 -5.82 -15.89 -1.53
N LEU A 112 -5.69 -15.68 -2.84
CA LEU A 112 -4.67 -16.32 -3.67
C LEU A 112 -3.59 -15.30 -4.07
N GLY A 113 -2.63 -15.06 -3.18
CA GLY A 113 -1.42 -14.29 -3.54
C GLY A 113 -0.64 -13.61 -2.40
N THR A 114 -1.18 -13.54 -1.18
CA THR A 114 -0.64 -12.60 -0.15
C THR A 114 0.13 -13.25 0.99
N THR A 115 0.13 -14.57 1.14
CA THR A 115 1.05 -15.19 2.11
C THR A 115 2.46 -15.25 1.52
N ASN A 116 3.43 -14.64 2.20
CA ASN A 116 4.89 -14.80 2.00
C ASN A 116 5.39 -16.27 2.00
N GLN A 117 4.48 -17.24 2.12
CA GLN A 117 4.65 -18.68 2.09
C GLN A 117 4.45 -19.27 0.68
N GLN A 118 3.86 -18.53 -0.27
CA GLN A 118 3.73 -19.03 -1.65
C GLN A 118 5.10 -19.02 -2.32
N GLN A 119 5.55 -20.18 -2.80
CA GLN A 119 6.75 -20.27 -3.62
C GLN A 119 6.53 -19.42 -4.88
N PRO A 120 7.44 -18.49 -5.20
CA PRO A 120 7.34 -17.72 -6.43
C PRO A 120 7.20 -18.68 -7.62
N ILE A 121 6.16 -18.50 -8.43
CA ILE A 121 6.07 -19.18 -9.72
C ILE A 121 7.09 -18.48 -10.64
N SER A 122 8.32 -18.99 -10.63
CA SER A 122 9.42 -18.49 -11.44
C SER A 122 9.70 -19.47 -12.57
N THR A 123 9.32 -19.08 -13.78
CA THR A 123 9.62 -19.84 -14.99
C THR A 123 10.64 -19.05 -15.82
N LYS A 124 11.76 -19.69 -16.17
CA LYS A 124 12.69 -19.10 -17.14
C LYS A 124 12.09 -19.23 -18.53
N TYR A 125 11.91 -18.11 -19.21
CA TYR A 125 11.54 -18.11 -20.61
C TYR A 125 12.77 -18.40 -21.50
N PRO A 126 12.59 -19.03 -22.67
CA PRO A 126 13.62 -19.07 -23.70
C PRO A 126 14.13 -17.65 -24.02
N PRO A 127 15.43 -17.48 -24.36
CA PRO A 127 16.03 -16.15 -24.52
C PRO A 127 15.30 -15.23 -25.50
N GLU A 128 14.73 -15.78 -26.57
CA GLU A 128 13.98 -15.01 -27.57
C GLU A 128 12.66 -14.48 -27.01
N VAL A 129 11.95 -15.31 -26.24
CA VAL A 129 10.69 -14.93 -25.57
C VAL A 129 10.96 -13.90 -24.48
N ASP A 130 12.00 -14.10 -23.67
CA ASP A 130 12.38 -13.15 -22.61
C ASP A 130 12.76 -11.79 -23.20
N ARG A 131 13.48 -11.77 -24.34
CA ARG A 131 13.83 -10.52 -25.04
C ARG A 131 12.59 -9.75 -25.49
N VAL A 132 11.61 -10.44 -26.09
CA VAL A 132 10.35 -9.82 -26.52
C VAL A 132 9.58 -9.29 -25.31
N LEU A 133 9.37 -10.11 -24.28
CA LEU A 133 8.63 -9.73 -23.08
C LEU A 133 9.28 -8.55 -22.34
N ARG A 134 10.61 -8.46 -22.32
CA ARG A 134 11.32 -7.31 -21.70
C ARG A 134 11.19 -6.02 -22.50
N GLY A 135 10.99 -6.10 -23.82
CA GLY A 135 10.77 -4.95 -24.68
C GLY A 135 9.37 -4.35 -24.61
N MET A 136 8.41 -5.03 -23.99
CA MET A 136 7.02 -4.59 -23.88
C MET A 136 6.80 -3.70 -22.66
N SER A 137 6.14 -2.55 -22.83
CA SER A 137 5.74 -1.64 -21.75
C SER A 137 4.62 -2.21 -20.88
N ASP A 138 3.79 -3.09 -21.43
CA ASP A 138 2.64 -3.74 -20.81
C ASP A 138 2.89 -5.24 -20.51
N ARG A 139 4.15 -5.67 -20.46
CA ARG A 139 4.55 -7.09 -20.36
C ARG A 139 3.79 -7.90 -19.32
N SER A 140 3.54 -7.32 -18.15
CA SER A 140 2.87 -8.01 -17.03
C SER A 140 1.40 -8.27 -17.35
N ASP A 141 0.72 -7.31 -17.98
CA ASP A 141 -0.68 -7.47 -18.40
C ASP A 141 -0.79 -8.47 -19.55
N PHE A 142 0.16 -8.44 -20.49
CA PHE A 142 0.24 -9.42 -21.56
C PHE A 142 0.39 -10.86 -21.03
N ILE A 143 1.37 -11.09 -20.15
CA ILE A 143 1.63 -12.42 -19.56
C ILE A 143 0.38 -12.91 -18.81
N ARG A 144 -0.26 -12.06 -18.01
CA ARG A 144 -1.49 -12.43 -17.29
C ARG A 144 -2.59 -12.88 -18.25
N LYS A 145 -2.89 -12.09 -19.29
CA LYS A 145 -3.91 -12.42 -20.28
C LYS A 145 -3.59 -13.74 -21.00
N ALA A 146 -2.33 -13.93 -21.39
CA ALA A 146 -1.89 -15.15 -22.06
C ALA A 146 -2.09 -16.39 -21.17
N VAL A 147 -1.69 -16.31 -19.89
CA VAL A 147 -1.85 -17.39 -18.92
C VAL A 147 -3.33 -17.70 -18.66
N ILE A 148 -4.16 -16.67 -18.43
CA ILE A 148 -5.60 -16.85 -18.20
C ILE A 148 -6.25 -17.53 -19.41
N LYS A 149 -5.96 -17.04 -20.62
CA LYS A 149 -6.48 -17.60 -21.87
C LYS A 149 -6.11 -19.08 -22.03
N GLU A 150 -4.86 -19.44 -21.75
CA GLU A 150 -4.39 -20.82 -21.83
C GLU A 150 -5.06 -21.72 -20.79
N LEU A 151 -5.20 -21.24 -19.55
CA LEU A 151 -5.89 -21.98 -18.49
C LEU A 151 -7.37 -22.21 -18.81
N ILE A 152 -8.05 -21.23 -19.41
CA ILE A 152 -9.43 -21.40 -19.91
C ILE A 152 -9.47 -22.43 -21.05
N ALA A 153 -8.55 -22.35 -22.00
CA ALA A 153 -8.47 -23.30 -23.12
C ALA A 153 -8.27 -24.75 -22.64
N GLN A 154 -7.53 -24.92 -21.54
CA GLN A 154 -7.32 -26.22 -20.90
C GLN A 154 -8.43 -26.62 -19.90
N GLY A 155 -9.50 -25.83 -19.78
CA GLY A 155 -10.61 -26.08 -18.86
C GLY A 155 -10.22 -25.99 -17.38
N LYS A 156 -9.13 -25.28 -17.06
CA LYS A 156 -8.63 -25.07 -15.69
C LYS A 156 -9.23 -23.83 -15.02
N LEU A 157 -9.78 -22.91 -15.80
CA LEU A 157 -10.48 -21.71 -15.34
C LEU A 157 -11.77 -21.50 -16.15
N ASP A 158 -12.74 -20.82 -15.54
CA ASP A 158 -13.98 -20.40 -16.19
C ASP A 158 -13.76 -19.18 -17.11
N LYS A 159 -14.60 -19.01 -18.12
CA LYS A 159 -14.56 -17.92 -19.10
C LYS A 159 -14.84 -16.55 -18.47
N ASP A 160 -15.54 -16.52 -17.34
CA ASP A 160 -15.88 -15.29 -16.60
C ASP A 160 -14.65 -14.46 -16.18
N TRP A 161 -13.46 -15.09 -16.15
CA TRP A 161 -12.20 -14.42 -15.81
C TRP A 161 -11.65 -13.47 -16.88
N LEU A 162 -12.19 -13.48 -18.11
CA LEU A 162 -11.80 -12.56 -19.17
C LEU A 162 -12.55 -11.22 -19.12
N GLY A 163 -13.60 -11.10 -18.29
CA GLY A 163 -14.39 -9.87 -18.17
C GLY A 163 -15.12 -9.45 -19.46
N GLU A 164 -15.26 -10.36 -20.42
CA GLU A 164 -16.03 -10.17 -21.64
C GLU A 164 -17.42 -10.78 -21.44
N THR A 165 -18.38 -9.97 -20.98
CA THR A 165 -19.81 -10.19 -21.22
C THR A 165 -20.18 -9.80 -22.64
#